data_AF-A0A926BKX2-F1
#
_entry.id   AF-A0A926BKX2-F1
#
_cell.length_a   1.000
_cell.length_b   1.000
_cell.length_c   1.000
_cell.angle_alpha   90.00
_cell.angle_beta   90.00
_cell.angle_gamma   90.00
#
_symmetry.space_group_name_H-M   'P 1'
#
loop_
_entity.id
_entity.type
_entity.pdbx_description
1 polymer ?
#
loop_
_entity_poly.entity_id
_entity_poly.type
_entity_poly.pdbx_seq_one_letter_code
_entity_poly.pdbx_strand_id
1 'polypeptide(L)'
;MQNYPKRRSGKWIFWLLPVIAVLGLIGWRMWQKRAEAADEAKSTAARKNAPQNVDTIPVTRRDIVLTFDAVGSLEAPATVPVSPRVTGRLLDVTVREGDRVTAGQVLARIDPLELQSAIRQREAALAGARSRLAEAKVTVGAQGIGLTSEVERNQAALATAQAQNAQAGADFSASIAAAEAAVTAAKERVAAGDATVRSADASIISAKASVENAQSIYRRQNALLAKGYVSEQSTVTSRTDLAVAQADLNTAQAQRANAVALRAAAVATEKSAERQVTLARNKARADIAVANATLGQSRATLRAAQANTSRTGAVQENIAALGATVAAAEADLQAARTQVKDLTLRSPLTGLVATRQAEPGAVVSPTTPLLSVQTVSRLWATVGVPEDT
;
A
#
# COMPACT_ATOMS: atom_id res chain seq x y z
N MET A 1 77.12 42.02 -72.01
CA MET A 1 76.57 40.64 -71.98
C MET A 1 77.73 39.63 -72.04
N GLN A 2 77.84 38.75 -71.03
CA GLN A 2 78.42 37.37 -70.97
C GLN A 2 79.82 37.01 -71.55
N ASN A 3 80.48 35.97 -70.95
CA ASN A 3 80.77 34.63 -71.55
C ASN A 3 82.23 34.00 -71.48
N TYR A 4 82.30 32.63 -71.46
CA TYR A 4 83.36 31.60 -71.78
C TYR A 4 84.59 31.27 -70.87
N PRO A 5 84.80 29.97 -70.46
CA PRO A 5 85.57 28.92 -71.20
C PRO A 5 84.96 27.47 -71.24
N LYS A 6 85.67 26.50 -71.88
CA LYS A 6 85.21 25.27 -72.59
C LYS A 6 86.31 24.16 -72.69
N ARG A 7 85.91 22.86 -72.72
CA ARG A 7 86.28 21.72 -73.64
C ARG A 7 87.81 21.34 -73.85
N ARG A 8 88.26 20.14 -74.28
CA ARG A 8 87.80 19.22 -75.34
C ARG A 8 88.76 18.00 -75.51
N SER A 9 88.21 16.87 -76.02
CA SER A 9 88.68 15.93 -77.08
C SER A 9 90.16 15.46 -77.17
N GLY A 10 90.49 14.23 -77.55
CA GLY A 10 89.69 13.13 -78.09
C GLY A 10 90.53 12.19 -78.97
N LYS A 11 89.92 11.03 -79.31
CA LYS A 11 90.09 10.24 -80.55
C LYS A 11 91.48 9.61 -80.75
N TRP A 12 91.53 8.27 -80.64
CA TRP A 12 91.36 7.34 -81.77
C TRP A 12 92.56 7.40 -82.72
N ILE A 13 92.84 6.24 -83.30
CA ILE A 13 93.37 6.13 -84.67
C ILE A 13 94.88 6.42 -84.69
N PHE A 14 95.76 5.45 -84.92
CA PHE A 14 95.82 4.61 -86.10
C PHE A 14 96.97 3.63 -85.91
N TRP A 15 96.78 2.40 -86.40
CA TRP A 15 97.82 1.64 -87.11
C TRP A 15 98.97 1.08 -86.25
N LEU A 16 99.02 -0.25 -86.11
CA LEU A 16 99.95 -1.11 -86.87
C LEU A 16 101.41 -0.83 -86.50
N LEU A 17 102.16 -1.89 -86.14
CA LEU A 17 103.61 -1.87 -85.85
C LEU A 17 104.00 -1.61 -84.38
N PRO A 18 103.43 -2.40 -83.46
CA PRO A 18 104.32 -3.36 -82.79
C PRO A 18 103.88 -4.80 -83.05
N VAL A 19 103.14 -4.97 -84.15
CA VAL A 19 103.16 -6.21 -84.92
C VAL A 19 104.62 -6.67 -85.03
N ILE A 20 104.83 -7.96 -84.98
CA ILE A 20 105.83 -8.55 -85.87
C ILE A 20 107.29 -8.24 -85.56
N ALA A 21 107.68 -7.56 -84.48
CA ALA A 21 109.13 -7.40 -84.20
C ALA A 21 109.59 -7.91 -82.83
N VAL A 22 108.68 -8.00 -81.87
CA VAL A 22 108.89 -8.77 -80.64
C VAL A 22 107.87 -9.89 -80.61
N LEU A 23 107.50 -10.40 -81.80
CA LEU A 23 108.29 -11.53 -82.29
C LEU A 23 108.80 -12.35 -81.12
N GLY A 24 107.92 -13.22 -80.69
CA GLY A 24 107.78 -14.40 -81.56
C GLY A 24 108.98 -15.32 -81.52
N LEU A 25 109.98 -15.00 -80.71
CA LEU A 25 110.94 -15.96 -80.22
C LEU A 25 110.55 -16.43 -78.81
N ILE A 26 110.12 -15.52 -77.93
CA ILE A 26 109.72 -15.90 -76.56
C ILE A 26 108.24 -16.35 -76.50
N GLY A 27 107.41 -15.80 -77.40
CA GLY A 27 105.98 -16.13 -77.51
C GLY A 27 105.60 -17.30 -78.42
N TRP A 28 106.55 -18.04 -79.05
CA TRP A 28 106.21 -19.16 -79.96
C TRP A 28 106.70 -20.55 -79.50
N ARG A 29 107.74 -20.67 -78.67
CA ARG A 29 108.39 -21.99 -78.44
C ARG A 29 108.06 -22.70 -77.12
N MET A 30 107.48 -22.02 -76.12
CA MET A 30 107.00 -22.71 -74.89
C MET A 30 105.47 -22.79 -74.78
N TRP A 31 104.79 -22.11 -75.69
CA TRP A 31 103.39 -22.29 -76.08
C TRP A 31 103.50 -22.49 -77.60
N GLN A 32 103.54 -23.69 -78.11
CA GLN A 32 102.39 -24.56 -78.07
C GLN A 32 102.79 -25.83 -78.80
N LYS A 33 102.16 -26.93 -78.38
CA LYS A 33 101.52 -27.86 -79.30
C LYS A 33 102.19 -27.96 -80.67
N ARG A 34 103.29 -28.69 -80.70
CA ARG A 34 103.65 -29.56 -81.82
C ARG A 34 104.18 -30.83 -81.20
N ALA A 35 103.28 -31.72 -80.79
CA ALA A 35 101.96 -31.97 -81.40
C ALA A 35 102.05 -32.45 -82.84
N GLU A 36 101.21 -33.44 -83.11
CA GLU A 36 100.73 -33.86 -84.43
C GLU A 36 101.85 -34.05 -85.47
N ALA A 37 102.93 -34.64 -84.99
CA ALA A 37 104.02 -35.31 -85.72
C ALA A 37 104.47 -36.47 -84.80
N ALA A 38 103.67 -37.51 -84.61
CA ALA A 38 103.05 -38.30 -85.69
C ALA A 38 104.19 -38.85 -86.59
N ASP A 39 104.21 -40.14 -86.87
CA ASP A 39 103.04 -40.78 -87.42
C ASP A 39 102.81 -42.17 -86.83
N GLU A 40 101.53 -42.52 -86.84
CA GLU A 40 101.11 -43.82 -87.34
C GLU A 40 102.20 -44.55 -88.14
N ALA A 41 102.37 -45.81 -87.75
CA ALA A 41 102.96 -46.86 -88.56
C ALA A 41 104.48 -46.80 -88.74
N LYS A 42 105.16 -47.62 -87.94
CA LYS A 42 105.73 -48.91 -88.40
C LYS A 42 106.39 -49.58 -87.19
N SER A 43 106.12 -50.81 -86.79
CA SER A 43 105.48 -51.93 -87.45
C SER A 43 105.02 -52.96 -86.40
N THR A 44 103.81 -53.49 -86.55
CA THR A 44 103.45 -54.91 -86.37
C THR A 44 104.02 -55.72 -85.19
N ALA A 45 103.11 -56.18 -84.31
CA ALA A 45 103.21 -57.36 -83.40
C ALA A 45 104.21 -57.24 -82.21
N ALA A 46 103.92 -57.63 -80.95
CA ALA A 46 103.05 -58.67 -80.41
C ALA A 46 102.88 -58.54 -78.87
N ARG A 47 101.66 -58.84 -78.35
CA ARG A 47 101.24 -59.62 -77.13
C ARG A 47 102.04 -59.47 -75.79
N LYS A 48 101.52 -59.45 -74.54
CA LYS A 48 100.31 -60.06 -73.88
C LYS A 48 100.21 -59.64 -72.36
N ASN A 49 98.99 -59.34 -71.87
CA ASN A 49 98.29 -59.61 -70.56
C ASN A 49 98.58 -58.98 -69.13
N ALA A 50 97.58 -58.19 -68.64
CA ALA A 50 96.75 -58.15 -67.35
C ALA A 50 97.36 -57.92 -65.93
N PRO A 51 96.62 -57.42 -64.86
CA PRO A 51 95.16 -57.15 -64.61
C PRO A 51 94.76 -55.77 -63.91
N GLN A 52 93.54 -55.64 -63.31
CA GLN A 52 92.52 -54.53 -63.31
C GLN A 52 91.97 -54.05 -61.90
N ASN A 53 91.38 -52.82 -61.76
CA ASN A 53 90.82 -52.17 -60.52
C ASN A 53 89.31 -51.76 -60.62
N VAL A 54 88.60 -51.54 -59.48
CA VAL A 54 87.13 -51.27 -59.32
C VAL A 54 86.84 -49.99 -58.50
N ASP A 55 85.70 -49.33 -58.73
CA ASP A 55 85.26 -48.01 -58.19
C ASP A 55 84.05 -48.13 -57.22
N THR A 56 83.93 -47.29 -56.17
CA THR A 56 82.80 -47.30 -55.19
C THR A 56 82.33 -45.90 -54.76
N ILE A 57 81.07 -45.78 -54.28
CA ILE A 57 80.41 -44.52 -53.80
C ILE A 57 79.80 -44.78 -52.40
N PRO A 58 79.86 -43.85 -51.41
CA PRO A 58 79.40 -44.12 -50.04
C PRO A 58 77.88 -43.89 -49.82
N VAL A 59 77.27 -44.71 -48.95
CA VAL A 59 75.83 -44.72 -48.58
C VAL A 59 75.56 -43.90 -47.31
N THR A 60 74.51 -43.05 -47.32
CA THR A 60 73.99 -42.33 -46.14
C THR A 60 72.58 -42.81 -45.78
N ARG A 61 72.31 -43.08 -44.49
CA ARG A 61 70.95 -43.39 -43.98
C ARG A 61 70.10 -42.12 -43.97
N ARG A 62 68.91 -42.19 -44.58
CA ARG A 62 67.82 -41.22 -44.43
C ARG A 62 66.60 -41.96 -43.87
N ASP A 63 65.83 -41.28 -43.02
CA ASP A 63 64.55 -41.81 -42.55
C ASP A 63 63.58 -41.90 -43.72
N ILE A 64 62.97 -43.08 -43.93
CA ILE A 64 61.85 -43.21 -44.85
C ILE A 64 60.67 -42.57 -44.15
N VAL A 65 60.34 -41.33 -44.54
CA VAL A 65 59.04 -40.75 -44.19
C VAL A 65 58.02 -41.52 -45.03
N LEU A 66 57.39 -42.54 -44.44
CA LEU A 66 56.20 -43.16 -45.00
C LEU A 66 55.06 -42.14 -44.91
N THR A 67 55.03 -41.24 -45.89
CA THR A 67 53.84 -40.44 -46.16
C THR A 67 52.84 -41.37 -46.81
N PHE A 68 51.87 -41.84 -46.03
CA PHE A 68 50.68 -42.47 -46.58
C PHE A 68 49.62 -41.40 -46.75
N ASP A 69 49.08 -41.28 -47.96
CA ASP A 69 47.95 -40.42 -48.22
C ASP A 69 46.70 -41.13 -47.70
N ALA A 70 46.27 -40.79 -46.48
CA ALA A 70 45.00 -41.27 -45.94
C ALA A 70 43.92 -40.21 -46.07
N VAL A 71 42.78 -40.63 -46.62
CA VAL A 71 41.56 -39.83 -46.65
C VAL A 71 40.88 -39.99 -45.29
N GLY A 72 40.87 -38.93 -44.49
CA GLY A 72 40.15 -38.88 -43.21
C GLY A 72 38.96 -37.93 -43.27
N SER A 73 38.00 -38.11 -42.36
CA SER A 73 36.88 -37.18 -42.17
C SER A 73 37.18 -36.16 -41.08
N LEU A 74 36.87 -34.89 -41.34
CA LEU A 74 36.86 -33.85 -40.32
C LEU A 74 35.49 -33.84 -39.65
N GLU A 75 35.47 -34.02 -38.34
CA GLU A 75 34.25 -33.95 -37.54
C GLU A 75 34.32 -32.74 -36.58
N ALA A 76 33.15 -32.21 -36.22
CA ALA A 76 33.03 -31.12 -35.26
C ALA A 76 32.88 -31.69 -33.84
N PRO A 77 33.58 -31.16 -32.82
CA PRO A 77 33.59 -31.74 -31.48
C PRO A 77 32.28 -31.52 -30.71
N ALA A 78 31.44 -30.56 -31.13
CA ALA A 78 30.10 -30.38 -30.59
C ALA A 78 29.15 -29.84 -31.66
N THR A 79 28.07 -30.58 -31.91
CA THR A 79 26.94 -30.13 -32.72
C THR A 79 25.75 -29.92 -31.78
N VAL A 80 25.24 -28.69 -31.69
CA VAL A 80 24.05 -28.41 -30.87
C VAL A 80 22.84 -28.21 -31.79
N PRO A 81 21.81 -29.07 -31.71
CA PRO A 81 20.57 -28.84 -32.41
C PRO A 81 19.86 -27.63 -31.79
N VAL A 82 19.45 -26.70 -32.64
CA VAL A 82 18.70 -25.51 -32.23
C VAL A 82 17.25 -25.71 -32.63
N SER A 83 16.41 -25.95 -31.63
CA SER A 83 14.97 -26.15 -31.78
C SER A 83 14.21 -24.93 -31.23
N PRO A 84 13.05 -24.59 -31.79
CA PRO A 84 12.22 -23.50 -31.29
C PRO A 84 11.65 -23.86 -29.92
N ARG A 85 11.42 -22.88 -29.04
CA ARG A 85 10.83 -23.14 -27.71
C ARG A 85 9.31 -23.12 -27.71
N VAL A 86 8.72 -22.55 -28.76
CA VAL A 86 7.27 -22.42 -28.97
C VAL A 86 6.90 -22.95 -30.35
N THR A 87 5.69 -23.48 -30.48
CA THR A 87 5.14 -23.89 -31.78
C THR A 87 4.66 -22.67 -32.56
N GLY A 88 4.91 -22.63 -33.87
CA GLY A 88 4.41 -21.55 -34.72
C GLY A 88 4.86 -21.65 -36.17
N ARG A 89 4.47 -20.69 -37.00
CA ARG A 89 4.89 -20.60 -38.41
C ARG A 89 6.19 -19.82 -38.53
N LEU A 90 7.17 -20.35 -39.27
CA LEU A 90 8.43 -19.67 -39.53
C LEU A 90 8.22 -18.48 -40.49
N LEU A 91 8.57 -17.26 -40.07
CA LEU A 91 8.53 -16.07 -40.92
C LEU A 91 9.71 -16.06 -41.90
N ASP A 92 10.92 -16.14 -41.33
CA ASP A 92 12.16 -16.14 -42.08
C ASP A 92 13.28 -16.87 -41.34
N VAL A 93 14.24 -17.35 -42.12
CA VAL A 93 15.52 -17.90 -41.65
C VAL A 93 16.61 -16.99 -42.16
N THR A 94 17.33 -16.34 -41.25
CA THR A 94 18.33 -15.31 -41.57
C THR A 94 19.69 -15.88 -41.95
N VAL A 95 19.87 -17.20 -41.86
CA VAL A 95 21.15 -17.91 -42.06
C VAL A 95 21.02 -19.05 -43.06
N ARG A 96 22.12 -19.36 -43.74
CA ARG A 96 22.26 -20.47 -44.68
C ARG A 96 23.22 -21.52 -44.13
N GLU A 97 23.18 -22.73 -44.68
CA GLU A 97 24.17 -23.76 -44.39
C GLU A 97 25.56 -23.26 -44.79
N GLY A 98 26.56 -23.49 -43.93
CA GLY A 98 27.92 -22.99 -44.09
C GLY A 98 28.16 -21.57 -43.57
N ASP A 99 27.12 -20.82 -43.19
CA ASP A 99 27.30 -19.47 -42.63
C ASP A 99 27.92 -19.52 -41.22
N ARG A 100 28.80 -18.55 -40.93
CA ARG A 100 29.37 -18.35 -39.60
C ARG A 100 28.43 -17.49 -38.74
N VAL A 101 28.10 -17.99 -37.55
CA VAL A 101 27.20 -17.35 -36.60
C VAL A 101 27.85 -17.12 -35.24
N THR A 102 27.46 -16.05 -34.53
CA THR A 102 27.92 -15.75 -33.17
C THR A 102 26.86 -16.11 -32.12
N ALA A 103 27.30 -16.39 -30.88
CA ALA A 103 26.38 -16.61 -29.76
C ALA A 103 25.42 -15.41 -29.60
N GLY A 104 24.12 -15.69 -29.52
CA GLY A 104 23.05 -14.68 -29.44
C GLY A 104 22.56 -14.14 -30.79
N GLN A 105 23.21 -14.46 -31.91
CA GLN A 105 22.77 -14.06 -33.25
C GLN A 105 21.41 -14.69 -33.59
N VAL A 106 20.52 -13.91 -34.19
CA VAL A 106 19.20 -14.40 -34.65
C VAL A 106 19.37 -15.30 -35.86
N LEU A 107 18.80 -16.50 -35.77
CA LEU A 107 18.87 -17.54 -36.79
C LEU A 107 17.55 -17.68 -37.55
N ALA A 108 16.44 -17.55 -36.84
CA ALA A 108 15.10 -17.59 -37.44
C ALA A 108 14.09 -16.81 -36.58
N ARG A 109 13.00 -16.38 -37.21
CA ARG A 109 11.87 -15.73 -36.53
C ARG A 109 10.58 -16.49 -36.80
N ILE A 110 9.73 -16.58 -35.78
CA ILE A 110 8.41 -17.20 -35.84
C ILE A 110 7.35 -16.09 -35.86
N ASP A 111 6.25 -16.30 -36.58
CA ASP A 111 5.13 -15.36 -36.69
C ASP A 111 4.54 -15.03 -35.31
N PRO A 112 4.57 -13.75 -34.88
CA PRO A 112 4.09 -13.36 -33.57
C PRO A 112 2.58 -13.13 -33.49
N LEU A 113 1.83 -13.19 -34.60
CA LEU A 113 0.44 -12.68 -34.66
C LEU A 113 -0.49 -13.30 -33.61
N GLU A 114 -0.40 -14.62 -33.40
CA GLU A 114 -1.22 -15.34 -32.44
C GLU A 114 -0.85 -14.99 -30.99
N LEU A 115 0.44 -15.03 -30.64
CA LEU A 115 0.92 -14.68 -29.30
C LEU A 115 0.73 -13.20 -28.98
N GLN A 116 0.83 -12.31 -29.97
CA GLN A 116 0.49 -10.88 -29.80
C GLN A 116 -0.99 -10.68 -29.49
N SER A 117 -1.88 -11.42 -30.16
CA SER A 117 -3.31 -11.38 -29.86
C SER A 117 -3.59 -11.88 -28.44
N ALA A 118 -2.91 -12.94 -28.00
CA ALA A 118 -2.99 -13.46 -26.64
C ALA A 118 -2.42 -12.46 -25.59
N ILE A 119 -1.35 -11.73 -25.92
CA ILE A 119 -0.85 -10.63 -25.07
C ILE A 119 -1.91 -9.54 -24.94
N ARG A 120 -2.50 -9.06 -26.05
CA ARG A 120 -3.54 -8.02 -26.01
C ARG A 120 -4.73 -8.44 -25.15
N GLN A 121 -5.15 -9.71 -25.22
CA GLN A 121 -6.21 -10.24 -24.36
C GLN A 121 -5.83 -10.24 -22.88
N ARG A 122 -4.60 -10.65 -22.53
CA ARG A 122 -4.10 -10.64 -21.15
C ARG A 122 -3.88 -9.22 -20.61
N GLU A 123 -3.43 -8.29 -21.45
CA GLU A 123 -3.33 -6.87 -21.12
C GLU A 123 -4.72 -6.28 -20.81
N ALA A 124 -5.73 -6.62 -21.62
CA ALA A 124 -7.12 -6.23 -21.35
C ALA A 124 -7.65 -6.84 -20.03
N ALA A 125 -7.34 -8.12 -19.77
CA ALA A 125 -7.71 -8.78 -18.51
C ALA A 125 -7.07 -8.10 -17.28
N LEU A 126 -5.78 -7.76 -17.38
CA LEU A 126 -5.07 -7.01 -16.34
C LEU A 126 -5.67 -5.61 -16.13
N ALA A 127 -5.95 -4.89 -17.21
CA ALA A 127 -6.59 -3.57 -17.14
C ALA A 127 -7.96 -3.66 -16.45
N GLY A 128 -8.76 -4.68 -16.76
CA GLY A 128 -10.03 -4.96 -16.11
C GLY A 128 -9.90 -5.33 -14.62
N ALA A 129 -8.88 -6.11 -14.24
CA ALA A 129 -8.60 -6.44 -12.84
C ALA A 129 -8.16 -5.20 -12.04
N ARG A 130 -7.28 -4.37 -12.61
CA ARG A 130 -6.83 -3.11 -12.00
C ARG A 130 -7.97 -2.12 -11.81
N SER A 131 -8.87 -2.03 -12.78
CA SER A 131 -10.05 -1.15 -12.70
C SER A 131 -10.98 -1.55 -11.55
N ARG A 132 -11.26 -2.86 -11.41
CA ARG A 132 -12.05 -3.40 -10.29
C ARG A 132 -11.42 -3.12 -8.92
N LEU A 133 -10.09 -3.27 -8.81
CA LEU A 133 -9.37 -2.92 -7.59
C LEU A 133 -9.44 -1.42 -7.28
N ALA A 134 -9.32 -0.55 -8.29
CA ALA A 134 -9.41 0.89 -8.11
C ALA A 134 -10.82 1.31 -7.65
N GLU A 135 -11.87 0.78 -8.28
CA GLU A 135 -13.27 1.02 -7.90
C GLU A 135 -13.56 0.57 -6.46
N ALA A 136 -13.06 -0.60 -6.07
CA ALA A 136 -13.17 -1.08 -4.69
C ALA A 136 -12.49 -0.11 -3.70
N LYS A 137 -11.25 0.33 -3.98
CA LYS A 137 -10.52 1.27 -3.12
C LYS A 137 -11.22 2.62 -2.97
N VAL A 138 -11.79 3.17 -4.05
CA VAL A 138 -12.56 4.41 -4.01
C VAL A 138 -13.82 4.24 -3.16
N THR A 139 -14.55 3.13 -3.34
CA THR A 139 -15.75 2.83 -2.56
C THR A 139 -15.44 2.74 -1.06
N VAL A 140 -14.33 2.09 -0.68
CA VAL A 140 -13.89 2.03 0.72
C VAL A 140 -13.51 3.39 1.28
N GLY A 141 -12.80 4.21 0.51
CA GLY A 141 -12.46 5.57 0.92
C GLY A 141 -13.71 6.41 1.21
N ALA A 142 -14.69 6.36 0.31
CA ALA A 142 -15.98 7.05 0.48
C ALA A 142 -16.78 6.50 1.67
N GLN A 143 -16.84 5.18 1.85
CA GLN A 143 -17.49 4.54 2.99
C GLN A 143 -16.81 4.91 4.32
N GLY A 144 -15.48 4.97 4.37
CA GLY A 144 -14.71 5.35 5.55
C GLY A 144 -14.99 6.80 5.99
N ILE A 145 -15.09 7.73 5.04
CA ILE A 145 -15.50 9.12 5.31
C ILE A 145 -16.93 9.15 5.88
N GLY A 146 -17.85 8.41 5.25
CA GLY A 146 -19.23 8.27 5.72
C GLY A 146 -19.33 7.76 7.16
N LEU A 147 -18.66 6.65 7.47
CA LEU A 147 -18.63 6.03 8.80
C LEU A 147 -18.02 6.94 9.86
N THR A 148 -16.94 7.65 9.53
CA THR A 148 -16.30 8.60 10.44
C THR A 148 -17.25 9.75 10.78
N SER A 149 -17.90 10.33 9.76
CA SER A 149 -18.90 11.38 9.95
C SER A 149 -20.14 10.91 10.71
N GLU A 150 -20.48 9.62 10.61
CA GLU A 150 -21.58 9.01 11.36
C GLU A 150 -21.22 8.85 12.85
N VAL A 151 -20.00 8.39 13.16
CA VAL A 151 -19.51 8.31 14.54
C VAL A 151 -19.46 9.70 15.18
N GLU A 152 -18.95 10.70 14.47
CA GLU A 152 -18.86 12.08 14.95
C GLU A 152 -20.26 12.67 15.23
N ARG A 153 -21.21 12.51 14.30
CA ARG A 153 -22.61 12.93 14.51
C ARG A 153 -23.25 12.25 15.70
N ASN A 154 -23.02 10.94 15.89
CA ASN A 154 -23.55 10.20 17.04
C ASN A 154 -22.86 10.59 18.36
N GLN A 155 -21.58 10.94 18.33
CA GLN A 155 -20.88 11.49 19.49
C GLN A 155 -21.43 12.86 19.87
N ALA A 156 -21.66 13.75 18.90
CA ALA A 156 -22.31 15.04 19.14
C ALA A 156 -23.72 14.84 19.72
N ALA A 157 -24.51 13.92 19.15
CA ALA A 157 -25.82 13.57 19.69
C ALA A 157 -25.74 13.05 21.13
N LEU A 158 -24.76 12.19 21.44
CA LEU A 158 -24.53 11.72 22.81
C LEU A 158 -24.18 12.87 23.77
N ALA A 159 -23.32 13.81 23.35
CA ALA A 159 -22.98 14.97 24.16
C ALA A 159 -24.21 15.85 24.43
N THR A 160 -25.06 16.07 23.42
CA THR A 160 -26.33 16.81 23.62
C THR A 160 -27.27 16.09 24.58
N ALA A 161 -27.40 14.76 24.48
CA ALA A 161 -28.21 13.97 25.41
C ALA A 161 -27.66 13.98 26.84
N GLN A 162 -26.33 13.99 27.01
CA GLN A 162 -25.68 14.16 28.31
C GLN A 162 -25.98 15.54 28.92
N ALA A 163 -25.90 16.60 28.11
CA ALA A 163 -26.25 17.95 28.55
C ALA A 163 -27.72 18.06 28.95
N GLN A 164 -28.63 17.47 28.18
CA GLN A 164 -30.06 17.40 28.51
C GLN A 164 -30.33 16.63 29.81
N ASN A 165 -29.61 15.53 30.04
CA ASN A 165 -29.73 14.76 31.28
C ASN A 165 -29.20 15.52 32.50
N ALA A 166 -28.09 16.24 32.35
CA ALA A 166 -27.55 17.11 33.40
C ALA A 166 -28.52 18.25 33.72
N GLN A 167 -29.09 18.89 32.68
CA GLN A 167 -30.10 19.93 32.83
C GLN A 167 -31.35 19.40 33.54
N ALA A 168 -31.86 18.23 33.14
CA ALA A 168 -33.00 17.59 33.81
C ALA A 168 -32.72 17.30 35.29
N GLY A 169 -31.48 16.93 35.64
CA GLY A 169 -31.05 16.75 37.02
C GLY A 169 -31.01 18.06 37.83
N ALA A 170 -30.60 19.16 37.20
CA ALA A 170 -30.63 20.50 37.81
C ALA A 170 -32.07 21.00 37.99
N ASP A 171 -32.92 20.82 36.98
CA ASP A 171 -34.35 21.18 37.05
C ASP A 171 -35.09 20.34 38.10
N PHE A 172 -34.71 19.07 38.26
CA PHE A 172 -35.22 18.18 39.32
C PHE A 172 -34.94 18.73 40.71
N SER A 173 -33.69 19.07 41.00
CA SER A 173 -33.30 19.57 42.32
C SER A 173 -33.91 20.95 42.59
N ALA A 174 -33.94 21.83 41.59
CA ALA A 174 -34.55 23.15 41.69
C ALA A 174 -36.07 23.08 41.96
N SER A 175 -36.79 22.20 41.25
CA SER A 175 -38.24 22.04 41.42
C SER A 175 -38.62 21.52 42.82
N ILE A 176 -37.86 20.55 43.33
CA ILE A 176 -38.08 20.02 44.69
C ILE A 176 -37.75 21.08 45.74
N ALA A 177 -36.61 21.76 45.61
CA ALA A 177 -36.21 22.81 46.54
C ALA A 177 -37.25 23.95 46.60
N ALA A 178 -37.79 24.37 45.46
CA ALA A 178 -38.83 25.39 45.40
C ALA A 178 -40.13 24.94 46.09
N ALA A 179 -40.55 23.69 45.87
CA ALA A 179 -41.74 23.15 46.51
C ALA A 179 -41.55 22.96 48.03
N GLU A 180 -40.37 22.53 48.46
CA GLU A 180 -40.03 22.38 49.88
C GLU A 180 -39.96 23.75 50.59
N ALA A 181 -39.41 24.78 49.94
CA ALA A 181 -39.45 26.15 50.44
C ALA A 181 -40.88 26.68 50.62
N ALA A 182 -41.80 26.34 49.72
CA ALA A 182 -43.21 26.71 49.85
C ALA A 182 -43.88 26.03 51.06
N VAL A 183 -43.53 24.78 51.37
CA VAL A 183 -44.00 24.09 52.59
C VAL A 183 -43.47 24.78 53.84
N THR A 184 -42.18 25.14 53.87
CA THR A 184 -41.58 25.88 54.99
C THR A 184 -42.30 27.20 55.23
N ALA A 185 -42.51 28.00 54.18
CA ALA A 185 -43.24 29.27 54.28
C ALA A 185 -44.70 29.07 54.75
N ALA A 186 -45.36 27.98 54.33
CA ALA A 186 -46.71 27.68 54.79
C ALA A 186 -46.77 27.26 56.27
N LYS A 187 -45.79 26.49 56.75
CA LYS A 187 -45.63 26.14 58.17
C LYS A 187 -45.42 27.36 59.04
N GLU A 188 -44.61 28.31 58.58
CA GLU A 188 -44.41 29.60 59.25
C GLU A 188 -45.72 30.39 59.40
N ARG A 189 -46.60 30.37 58.38
CA ARG A 189 -47.94 30.98 58.47
C ARG A 189 -48.84 30.29 59.48
N VAL A 190 -48.78 28.96 59.59
CA VAL A 190 -49.52 28.21 60.62
C VAL A 190 -49.03 28.60 62.01
N ALA A 191 -47.72 28.65 62.23
CA ALA A 191 -47.13 29.06 63.50
C ALA A 191 -47.50 30.51 63.88
N ALA A 192 -47.55 31.42 62.91
CA ALA A 192 -48.05 32.77 63.12
C ALA A 192 -49.54 32.77 63.51
N GLY A 193 -50.37 31.99 62.82
CA GLY A 193 -51.78 31.80 63.17
C GLY A 193 -51.98 31.23 64.58
N ASP A 194 -51.14 30.26 64.99
CA ASP A 194 -51.13 29.71 66.35
C ASP A 194 -50.78 30.78 67.40
N ALA A 195 -49.85 31.68 67.09
CA ALA A 195 -49.53 32.81 67.97
C ALA A 195 -50.69 33.80 68.09
N THR A 196 -51.40 34.09 66.98
CA THR A 196 -52.59 34.95 67.00
C THR A 196 -53.73 34.34 67.81
N VAL A 197 -53.98 33.02 67.67
CA VAL A 197 -55.00 32.32 68.48
C VAL A 197 -54.63 32.37 69.96
N ARG A 198 -53.37 32.11 70.33
CA ARG A 198 -52.91 32.21 71.72
C ARG A 198 -53.10 33.60 72.32
N SER A 199 -52.84 34.66 71.54
CA SER A 199 -53.10 36.04 71.96
C SER A 199 -54.59 36.30 72.18
N ALA A 200 -55.45 35.86 71.25
CA ALA A 200 -56.90 36.01 71.37
C ALA A 200 -57.48 35.21 72.55
N ASP A 201 -56.94 34.02 72.83
CA ASP A 201 -57.30 33.22 74.02
C ASP A 201 -56.97 33.98 75.31
N ALA A 202 -55.81 34.64 75.38
CA ALA A 202 -55.46 35.50 76.52
C ALA A 202 -56.42 36.69 76.68
N SER A 203 -56.83 37.34 75.58
CA SER A 203 -57.84 38.41 75.61
C SER A 203 -59.19 37.93 76.14
N ILE A 204 -59.63 36.71 75.79
CA ILE A 204 -60.85 36.11 76.36
C ILE A 204 -60.69 35.88 77.86
N ILE A 205 -59.54 35.40 78.31
CA ILE A 205 -59.29 35.17 79.75
C ILE A 205 -59.43 36.49 80.53
N SER A 206 -58.80 37.57 80.06
CA SER A 206 -58.92 38.90 80.67
C SER A 206 -60.35 39.44 80.64
N ALA A 207 -61.06 39.31 79.52
CA ALA A 207 -62.44 39.76 79.39
C ALA A 207 -63.39 38.97 80.31
N LYS A 208 -63.21 37.65 80.45
CA LYS A 208 -63.97 36.82 81.40
C LYS A 208 -63.76 37.26 82.85
N ALA A 209 -62.50 37.51 83.24
CA ALA A 209 -62.20 38.01 84.59
C ALA A 209 -62.87 39.38 84.86
N SER A 210 -62.91 40.25 83.85
CA SER A 210 -63.61 41.55 83.94
C SER A 210 -65.12 41.38 84.15
N VAL A 211 -65.76 40.49 83.37
CA VAL A 211 -67.18 40.14 83.53
C VAL A 211 -67.46 39.61 84.94
N GLU A 212 -66.64 38.69 85.44
CA GLU A 212 -66.82 38.11 86.78
C GLU A 212 -66.71 39.16 87.90
N ASN A 213 -65.75 40.08 87.79
CA ASN A 213 -65.60 41.18 88.72
C ASN A 213 -66.79 42.15 88.67
N ALA A 214 -67.19 42.59 87.47
CA ALA A 214 -68.33 43.48 87.26
C ALA A 214 -69.64 42.85 87.77
N GLN A 215 -69.83 41.55 87.53
CA GLN A 215 -70.99 40.80 88.01
C GLN A 215 -71.02 40.71 89.54
N SER A 216 -69.86 40.54 90.18
CA SER A 216 -69.75 40.52 91.65
C SER A 216 -70.04 41.89 92.26
N ILE A 217 -69.59 42.98 91.62
CA ILE A 217 -69.92 44.36 92.02
C ILE A 217 -71.42 44.62 91.89
N TYR A 218 -72.02 44.31 90.74
CA TYR A 218 -73.46 44.48 90.52
C TYR A 218 -74.30 43.70 91.54
N ARG A 219 -73.98 42.42 91.78
CA ARG A 219 -74.65 41.59 92.81
C ARG A 219 -74.59 42.23 94.18
N ARG A 220 -73.43 42.76 94.59
CA ARG A 220 -73.24 43.44 95.87
C ARG A 220 -74.05 44.73 95.95
N GLN A 221 -74.01 45.58 94.92
CA GLN A 221 -74.76 46.85 94.89
C GLN A 221 -76.27 46.62 94.92
N ASN A 222 -76.77 45.66 94.15
CA ASN A 222 -78.19 45.32 94.14
C ASN A 222 -78.68 44.82 95.50
N ALA A 223 -77.87 44.00 96.19
CA ALA A 223 -78.18 43.55 97.54
C ALA A 223 -78.16 44.69 98.59
N LEU A 224 -77.28 45.67 98.42
CA LEU A 224 -77.22 46.87 99.28
C LEU A 224 -78.38 47.83 99.01
N LEU A 225 -78.82 47.97 97.74
CA LEU A 225 -79.98 48.78 97.35
C LEU A 225 -81.25 48.23 98.00
N ALA A 226 -81.44 46.91 97.98
CA ALA A 226 -82.58 46.24 98.63
C ALA A 226 -82.65 46.51 100.15
N LYS A 227 -81.52 46.85 100.78
CA LYS A 227 -81.42 47.22 102.19
C LYS A 227 -81.42 48.75 102.43
N GLY A 228 -81.49 49.57 101.38
CA GLY A 228 -81.48 51.03 101.45
C GLY A 228 -80.12 51.70 101.65
N TYR A 229 -78.99 50.97 101.49
CA TYR A 229 -77.64 51.51 101.78
C TYR A 229 -76.97 52.22 100.59
N VAL A 230 -77.48 52.09 99.36
CA VAL A 230 -76.92 52.72 98.15
C VAL A 230 -78.03 53.27 97.25
N SER A 231 -77.68 54.18 96.33
CA SER A 231 -78.64 54.81 95.41
C SER A 231 -79.01 53.93 94.20
N GLU A 232 -80.18 54.16 93.61
CA GLU A 232 -80.60 53.48 92.36
C GLU A 232 -79.62 53.77 91.22
N GLN A 233 -79.13 55.02 91.12
CA GLN A 233 -78.11 55.42 90.14
C GLN A 233 -76.85 54.54 90.22
N SER A 234 -76.35 54.25 91.42
CA SER A 234 -75.17 53.39 91.61
C SER A 234 -75.40 51.96 91.13
N THR A 235 -76.61 51.45 91.29
CA THR A 235 -77.00 50.11 90.81
C THR A 235 -77.13 50.10 89.29
N VAL A 236 -77.70 51.15 88.69
CA VAL A 236 -77.76 51.33 87.23
C VAL A 236 -76.35 51.38 86.62
N THR A 237 -75.43 52.16 87.21
CA THR A 237 -74.03 52.22 86.74
C THR A 237 -73.36 50.84 86.79
N SER A 238 -73.47 50.11 87.90
CA SER A 238 -72.87 48.76 87.96
C SER A 238 -73.52 47.75 86.99
N ARG A 239 -74.81 47.93 86.65
CA ARG A 239 -75.48 47.15 85.60
C ARG A 239 -74.94 47.50 84.21
N THR A 240 -74.73 48.78 83.92
CA THR A 240 -74.12 49.21 82.64
C THR A 240 -72.67 48.73 82.53
N ASP A 241 -71.90 48.76 83.61
CA ASP A 241 -70.51 48.26 83.63
C ASP A 241 -70.43 46.76 83.34
N LEU A 242 -71.36 45.97 83.91
CA LEU A 242 -71.49 44.54 83.57
C LEU A 242 -71.85 44.34 82.10
N ALA A 243 -72.75 45.16 81.54
CA ALA A 243 -73.12 45.08 80.13
C ALA A 243 -71.93 45.42 79.20
N VAL A 244 -71.10 46.41 79.56
CA VAL A 244 -69.86 46.75 78.84
C VAL A 244 -68.86 45.59 78.90
N ALA A 245 -68.60 45.03 80.09
CA ALA A 245 -67.69 43.88 80.22
C ALA A 245 -68.18 42.66 79.40
N GLN A 246 -69.50 42.45 79.33
CA GLN A 246 -70.08 41.38 78.50
C GLN A 246 -69.89 41.65 77.00
N ALA A 247 -70.02 42.91 76.56
CA ALA A 247 -69.74 43.30 75.18
C ALA A 247 -68.25 43.14 74.82
N ASP A 248 -67.34 43.43 75.76
CA ASP A 248 -65.90 43.21 75.60
C ASP A 248 -65.57 41.71 75.44
N LEU A 249 -66.20 40.85 76.24
CA LEU A 249 -66.06 39.40 76.11
C LEU A 249 -66.54 38.91 74.73
N ASN A 250 -67.69 39.39 74.25
CA ASN A 250 -68.19 39.06 72.92
C ASN A 250 -67.21 39.51 71.82
N THR A 251 -66.59 40.69 71.99
CA THR A 251 -65.56 41.19 71.07
C THR A 251 -64.32 40.32 71.07
N ALA A 252 -63.82 39.91 72.24
CA ALA A 252 -62.69 38.99 72.37
C ALA A 252 -62.99 37.60 71.75
N GLN A 253 -64.23 37.11 71.92
CA GLN A 253 -64.69 35.87 71.28
C GLN A 253 -64.72 35.99 69.75
N ALA A 254 -65.19 37.11 69.21
CA ALA A 254 -65.17 37.38 67.77
C ALA A 254 -63.73 37.47 67.23
N GLN A 255 -62.82 38.12 67.96
CA GLN A 255 -61.40 38.18 67.61
C GLN A 255 -60.76 36.78 67.57
N ARG A 256 -61.07 35.91 68.53
CA ARG A 256 -60.62 34.51 68.51
C ARG A 256 -61.19 33.74 67.32
N ALA A 257 -62.48 33.90 67.00
CA ALA A 257 -63.08 33.24 65.85
C ALA A 257 -62.36 33.63 64.55
N ASN A 258 -62.02 34.91 64.38
CA ASN A 258 -61.22 35.39 63.26
C ASN A 258 -59.79 34.76 63.27
N ALA A 259 -59.11 34.74 64.42
CA ALA A 259 -57.78 34.12 64.54
C ALA A 259 -57.79 32.61 64.16
N VAL A 260 -58.82 31.88 64.59
CA VAL A 260 -58.99 30.46 64.23
C VAL A 260 -59.25 30.30 62.72
N ALA A 261 -60.03 31.18 62.11
CA ALA A 261 -60.25 31.17 60.66
C ALA A 261 -58.95 31.44 59.88
N LEU A 262 -58.14 32.40 60.31
CA LEU A 262 -56.82 32.70 59.72
C LEU A 262 -55.87 31.49 59.83
N ARG A 263 -55.83 30.85 61.00
CA ARG A 263 -55.06 29.61 61.20
C ARG A 263 -55.55 28.48 60.29
N ALA A 264 -56.87 28.28 60.17
CA ALA A 264 -57.44 27.24 59.31
C ALA A 264 -57.08 27.46 57.84
N ALA A 265 -57.10 28.72 57.37
CA ALA A 265 -56.62 29.08 56.04
C ALA A 265 -55.11 28.77 55.88
N ALA A 266 -54.28 29.08 56.88
CA ALA A 266 -52.86 28.72 56.86
C ALA A 266 -52.64 27.20 56.75
N VAL A 267 -53.36 26.39 57.54
CA VAL A 267 -53.27 24.91 57.48
C VAL A 267 -53.72 24.39 56.11
N ALA A 268 -54.74 24.98 55.49
CA ALA A 268 -55.16 24.61 54.15
C ALA A 268 -54.07 24.90 53.10
N THR A 269 -53.37 26.03 53.24
CA THR A 269 -52.23 26.37 52.37
C THR A 269 -51.03 25.44 52.57
N GLU A 270 -50.70 25.05 53.81
CA GLU A 270 -49.67 24.03 54.10
C GLU A 270 -49.98 22.71 53.38
N LYS A 271 -51.18 22.16 53.58
CA LYS A 271 -51.59 20.92 52.91
C LYS A 271 -51.52 21.01 51.39
N SER A 272 -51.80 22.18 50.82
CA SER A 272 -51.69 22.40 49.37
C SER A 272 -50.24 22.41 48.90
N ALA A 273 -49.32 23.02 49.67
CA ALA A 273 -47.89 23.03 49.40
C ALA A 273 -47.29 21.62 49.50
N GLU A 274 -47.71 20.82 50.49
CA GLU A 274 -47.27 19.42 50.61
C GLU A 274 -47.66 18.58 49.40
N ARG A 275 -48.90 18.74 48.90
CA ARG A 275 -49.33 18.08 47.65
C ARG A 275 -48.48 18.52 46.46
N GLN A 276 -48.11 19.80 46.39
CA GLN A 276 -47.23 20.31 45.34
C GLN A 276 -45.85 19.66 45.38
N VAL A 277 -45.28 19.36 46.57
CA VAL A 277 -44.02 18.61 46.70
C VAL A 277 -44.14 17.22 46.08
N THR A 278 -45.22 16.49 46.38
CA THR A 278 -45.44 15.15 45.80
C THR A 278 -45.56 15.21 44.27
N LEU A 279 -46.32 16.19 43.75
CA LEU A 279 -46.46 16.39 42.31
C LEU A 279 -45.13 16.77 41.66
N ALA A 280 -44.36 17.66 42.27
CA ALA A 280 -43.02 18.05 41.81
C ALA A 280 -42.07 16.84 41.77
N ARG A 281 -42.04 16.01 42.82
CA ARG A 281 -41.23 14.78 42.84
C ARG A 281 -41.64 13.79 41.75
N ASN A 282 -42.93 13.58 41.54
CA ASN A 282 -43.42 12.65 40.52
C ASN A 282 -43.10 13.15 39.12
N LYS A 283 -43.34 14.44 38.83
CA LYS A 283 -42.98 15.06 37.56
C LYS A 283 -41.48 14.98 37.30
N ALA A 284 -40.67 15.38 38.28
CA ALA A 284 -39.22 15.41 38.12
C ALA A 284 -38.63 14.01 37.94
N ARG A 285 -39.20 12.98 38.61
CA ARG A 285 -38.86 11.56 38.36
C ARG A 285 -39.20 11.11 36.94
N ALA A 286 -40.32 11.56 36.38
CA ALA A 286 -40.67 11.24 35.01
C ALA A 286 -39.71 11.93 34.02
N ASP A 287 -39.40 13.20 34.24
CA ASP A 287 -38.53 14.00 33.37
C ASP A 287 -37.10 13.40 33.33
N ILE A 288 -36.53 12.99 34.48
CA ILE A 288 -35.20 12.33 34.52
C ILE A 288 -35.22 10.92 33.90
N ALA A 289 -36.34 10.20 34.00
CA ALA A 289 -36.48 8.89 33.36
C ALA A 289 -36.46 9.02 31.83
N VAL A 290 -37.17 10.02 31.29
CA VAL A 290 -37.14 10.34 29.85
C VAL A 290 -35.72 10.74 29.41
N ALA A 291 -35.05 11.61 30.16
CA ALA A 291 -33.69 12.04 29.84
C ALA A 291 -32.68 10.87 29.86
N ASN A 292 -32.78 9.98 30.84
CA ASN A 292 -31.96 8.77 30.90
C ASN A 292 -32.25 7.80 29.75
N ALA A 293 -33.52 7.66 29.33
CA ALA A 293 -33.90 6.85 28.18
C ALA A 293 -33.29 7.41 26.87
N THR A 294 -33.35 8.72 26.66
CA THR A 294 -32.70 9.40 25.53
C THR A 294 -31.19 9.19 25.55
N LEU A 295 -30.54 9.34 26.70
CA LEU A 295 -29.11 9.08 26.86
C LEU A 295 -28.74 7.63 26.56
N GLY A 296 -29.56 6.67 27.01
CA GLY A 296 -29.41 5.26 26.70
C GLY A 296 -29.51 4.99 25.19
N GLN A 297 -30.49 5.58 24.53
CA GLN A 297 -30.67 5.48 23.08
C GLN A 297 -29.47 6.06 22.31
N SER A 298 -29.00 7.26 22.65
CA SER A 298 -27.83 7.87 22.00
C SER A 298 -26.55 7.06 22.21
N ARG A 299 -26.39 6.40 23.36
CA ARG A 299 -25.26 5.48 23.59
C ARG A 299 -25.38 4.23 22.72
N ALA A 300 -26.59 3.68 22.56
CA ALA A 300 -26.83 2.52 21.71
C ALA A 300 -26.56 2.82 20.23
N THR A 301 -26.99 3.98 19.73
CA THR A 301 -26.73 4.40 18.34
C THR A 301 -25.24 4.63 18.09
N LEU A 302 -24.52 5.26 19.02
CA LEU A 302 -23.07 5.40 18.91
C LEU A 302 -22.35 4.05 18.88
N ARG A 303 -22.74 3.10 19.75
CA ARG A 303 -22.18 1.74 19.74
C ARG A 303 -22.45 1.03 18.42
N ALA A 304 -23.64 1.18 17.85
CA ALA A 304 -23.97 0.60 16.55
C ALA A 304 -23.12 1.20 15.42
N ALA A 305 -22.92 2.52 15.41
CA ALA A 305 -22.05 3.20 14.45
C ALA A 305 -20.58 2.73 14.58
N GLN A 306 -20.07 2.59 15.80
CA GLN A 306 -18.72 2.05 16.05
C GLN A 306 -18.57 0.60 15.58
N ALA A 307 -19.60 -0.24 15.80
CA ALA A 307 -19.61 -1.62 15.32
C ALA A 307 -19.62 -1.71 13.78
N ASN A 308 -20.30 -0.79 13.10
CA ASN A 308 -20.25 -0.69 11.64
C ASN A 308 -18.85 -0.39 11.13
N THR A 309 -18.07 0.45 11.84
CA THR A 309 -16.65 0.68 11.52
C THR A 309 -15.79 -0.57 11.66
N SER A 310 -16.07 -1.44 12.65
CA SER A 310 -15.33 -2.72 12.79
C SER A 310 -15.58 -3.71 11.64
N ARG A 311 -16.70 -3.61 10.93
CA ARG A 311 -16.99 -4.46 9.76
C ARG A 311 -16.12 -4.15 8.54
N THR A 312 -15.32 -3.09 8.58
CA THR A 312 -14.34 -2.74 7.53
C THR A 312 -13.29 -3.83 7.28
N GLY A 313 -13.05 -4.74 8.24
CA GLY A 313 -12.16 -5.89 8.05
C GLY A 313 -12.54 -6.77 6.86
N ALA A 314 -13.83 -7.08 6.69
CA ALA A 314 -14.32 -7.88 5.55
C ALA A 314 -14.12 -7.15 4.20
N VAL A 315 -14.16 -5.82 4.21
CA VAL A 315 -13.92 -5.01 3.01
C VAL A 315 -12.43 -4.99 2.66
N GLN A 316 -11.56 -4.98 3.67
CA GLN A 316 -10.12 -5.07 3.48
C GLN A 316 -9.71 -6.44 2.90
N GLU A 317 -10.36 -7.51 3.34
CA GLU A 317 -10.20 -8.85 2.75
C GLU A 317 -10.60 -8.89 1.27
N ASN A 318 -11.69 -8.22 0.90
CA ASN A 318 -12.09 -8.10 -0.50
C ASN A 318 -11.07 -7.32 -1.35
N ILE A 319 -10.50 -6.22 -0.83
CA ILE A 319 -9.40 -5.50 -1.50
C ILE A 319 -8.19 -6.41 -1.69
N ALA A 320 -7.83 -7.19 -0.66
CA ALA A 320 -6.71 -8.12 -0.74
C ALA A 320 -6.95 -9.20 -1.81
N ALA A 321 -8.16 -9.76 -1.89
CA ALA A 321 -8.55 -10.73 -2.91
C ALA A 321 -8.50 -10.15 -4.34
N LEU A 322 -8.97 -8.90 -4.52
CA LEU A 322 -8.85 -8.19 -5.79
C LEU A 322 -7.38 -7.89 -6.14
N GLY A 323 -6.57 -7.55 -5.14
CA GLY A 323 -5.12 -7.39 -5.29
C GLY A 323 -4.43 -8.67 -5.76
N ALA A 324 -4.80 -9.81 -5.18
CA ALA A 324 -4.32 -11.12 -5.63
C ALA A 324 -4.76 -11.44 -7.07
N THR A 325 -5.97 -11.03 -7.46
CA THR A 325 -6.46 -11.19 -8.84
C THR A 325 -5.65 -10.35 -9.82
N VAL A 326 -5.25 -9.12 -9.44
CA VAL A 326 -4.33 -8.29 -10.25
C VAL A 326 -2.97 -8.97 -10.37
N ALA A 327 -2.40 -9.46 -9.27
CA ALA A 327 -1.10 -10.14 -9.28
C ALA A 327 -1.11 -11.39 -10.18
N ALA A 328 -2.20 -12.18 -10.16
CA ALA A 328 -2.37 -13.32 -11.06
C ALA A 328 -2.42 -12.89 -12.54
N ALA A 329 -3.21 -11.86 -12.87
CA ALA A 329 -3.28 -11.35 -14.24
C ALA A 329 -1.94 -10.76 -14.74
N GLU A 330 -1.15 -10.14 -13.86
CA GLU A 330 0.21 -9.69 -14.17
C GLU A 330 1.16 -10.86 -14.46
N ALA A 331 1.10 -11.91 -13.64
CA ALA A 331 1.89 -13.12 -13.85
C ALA A 331 1.56 -13.80 -15.18
N ASP A 332 0.27 -13.90 -15.53
CA ASP A 332 -0.19 -14.46 -16.80
C ASP A 332 0.31 -13.65 -18.01
N LEU A 333 0.26 -12.32 -17.92
CA LEU A 333 0.80 -11.43 -18.93
C LEU A 333 2.32 -11.60 -19.07
N GLN A 334 3.04 -11.73 -17.96
CA GLN A 334 4.49 -11.92 -17.97
C GLN A 334 4.89 -13.28 -18.58
N ALA A 335 4.13 -14.34 -18.30
CA ALA A 335 4.30 -15.63 -18.96
C ALA A 335 4.11 -15.51 -20.48
N ALA A 336 3.06 -14.80 -20.92
CA ALA A 336 2.80 -14.55 -22.35
C ALA A 336 3.91 -13.77 -23.05
N ARG A 337 4.42 -12.72 -22.39
CA ARG A 337 5.55 -11.92 -22.90
C ARG A 337 6.83 -12.74 -22.99
N THR A 338 7.02 -13.70 -22.09
CA THR A 338 8.16 -14.63 -22.14
C THR A 338 8.07 -15.54 -23.36
N GLN A 339 6.88 -16.07 -23.68
CA GLN A 339 6.66 -16.86 -24.91
C GLN A 339 6.93 -16.06 -26.19
N VAL A 340 6.68 -14.75 -26.20
CA VAL A 340 7.03 -13.90 -27.36
C VAL A 340 8.54 -13.72 -27.52
N LYS A 341 9.33 -13.68 -26.44
CA LYS A 341 10.80 -13.67 -26.56
C LYS A 341 11.33 -14.95 -27.23
N ASP A 342 10.66 -16.06 -26.96
CA ASP A 342 10.96 -17.38 -27.51
C ASP A 342 10.62 -17.53 -29.01
N LEU A 343 9.94 -16.53 -29.62
CA LEU A 343 9.71 -16.49 -31.08
C LEU A 343 10.96 -16.13 -31.90
N THR A 344 12.00 -15.61 -31.24
CA THR A 344 13.28 -15.32 -31.88
C THR A 344 14.27 -16.42 -31.54
N LEU A 345 14.62 -17.23 -32.54
CA LEU A 345 15.58 -18.30 -32.35
C LEU A 345 17.00 -17.73 -32.46
N ARG A 346 17.81 -17.94 -31.43
CA ARG A 346 19.18 -17.41 -31.34
C ARG A 346 20.20 -18.54 -31.23
N SER A 347 21.40 -18.29 -31.73
CA SER A 347 22.49 -19.26 -31.59
C SER A 347 22.93 -19.38 -30.14
N PRO A 348 23.00 -20.58 -29.55
CA PRO A 348 23.51 -20.77 -28.19
C PRO A 348 25.04 -20.63 -28.12
N LEU A 349 25.74 -20.73 -29.26
CA LEU A 349 27.20 -20.72 -29.34
C LEU A 349 27.68 -20.10 -30.66
N THR A 350 28.97 -19.73 -30.72
CA THR A 350 29.61 -19.21 -31.93
C THR A 350 30.16 -20.38 -32.75
N GLY A 351 29.82 -20.46 -34.05
CA GLY A 351 30.12 -21.63 -34.88
C GLY A 351 29.73 -21.50 -36.36
N LEU A 352 29.71 -22.62 -37.08
CA LEU A 352 29.16 -22.73 -38.42
C LEU A 352 27.79 -23.42 -38.38
N VAL A 353 26.87 -23.01 -39.25
CA VAL A 353 25.60 -23.70 -39.46
C VAL A 353 25.87 -24.96 -40.29
N ALA A 354 25.68 -26.14 -39.69
CA ALA A 354 25.99 -27.41 -40.33
C ALA A 354 24.85 -27.90 -41.21
N THR A 355 23.64 -27.97 -40.65
CA THR A 355 22.43 -28.38 -41.38
C THR A 355 21.28 -27.42 -41.09
N ARG A 356 20.44 -27.17 -42.10
CA ARG A 356 19.21 -26.39 -42.03
C ARG A 356 18.06 -27.22 -42.55
N GLN A 357 17.19 -27.65 -41.65
CA GLN A 357 16.01 -28.46 -41.95
C GLN A 357 14.72 -27.62 -42.06
N ALA A 358 14.81 -26.32 -41.81
CA ALA A 358 13.67 -25.42 -41.75
C ALA A 358 13.50 -24.58 -43.02
N GLU A 359 12.26 -24.52 -43.53
CA GLU A 359 11.85 -23.64 -44.62
C GLU A 359 10.94 -22.51 -44.13
N PRO A 360 11.09 -21.28 -44.65
CA PRO A 360 10.12 -20.21 -44.40
C PRO A 360 8.69 -20.65 -44.74
N GLY A 361 7.74 -20.36 -43.86
CA GLY A 361 6.34 -20.76 -44.00
C GLY A 361 5.98 -22.12 -43.41
N ALA A 362 6.96 -22.95 -43.05
CA ALA A 362 6.71 -24.23 -42.37
C ALA A 362 6.26 -24.02 -40.92
N VAL A 363 5.45 -24.95 -40.41
CA VAL A 363 5.07 -24.99 -38.99
C VAL A 363 6.15 -25.75 -38.23
N VAL A 364 6.67 -25.12 -37.17
CA VAL A 364 7.79 -25.62 -36.38
C VAL A 364 7.35 -25.91 -34.95
N SER A 365 7.94 -26.94 -34.32
CA SER A 365 7.62 -27.34 -32.95
C SER A 365 8.89 -27.59 -32.14
N PRO A 366 8.82 -27.55 -30.78
CA PRO A 366 9.99 -27.78 -29.94
C PRO A 366 10.64 -29.16 -30.07
N THR A 367 9.91 -30.12 -30.62
CA THR A 367 10.39 -31.49 -30.83
C THR A 367 11.20 -31.65 -32.11
N THR A 368 11.15 -30.67 -33.02
CA THR A 368 11.79 -30.75 -34.34
C THR A 368 12.93 -29.73 -34.42
N PRO A 369 14.20 -30.17 -34.52
CA PRO A 369 15.32 -29.25 -34.69
C PRO A 369 15.26 -28.56 -36.05
N LEU A 370 15.48 -27.25 -36.07
CA LEU A 370 15.40 -26.45 -37.30
C LEU A 370 16.74 -26.32 -38.00
N LEU A 371 17.81 -26.30 -37.21
CA LEU A 371 19.16 -26.14 -37.67
C LEU A 371 20.14 -26.59 -36.60
N SER A 372 21.35 -26.94 -37.02
CA SER A 372 22.41 -27.38 -36.12
C SER A 372 23.62 -26.45 -36.24
N VAL A 373 24.17 -26.04 -35.09
CA VAL A 373 25.37 -25.19 -35.04
C VAL A 373 26.54 -26.03 -34.53
N GLN A 374 27.61 -26.05 -35.31
CA GLN A 374 28.85 -26.74 -35.01
C GLN A 374 29.93 -25.74 -34.60
N THR A 375 30.62 -26.02 -33.51
CA THR A 375 31.81 -25.24 -33.14
C THR A 375 32.97 -25.58 -34.07
N VAL A 376 33.66 -24.55 -34.57
CA VAL A 376 34.83 -24.70 -35.48
C VAL A 376 36.15 -24.25 -34.86
N SER A 377 36.14 -23.94 -33.56
CA SER A 377 37.35 -23.54 -32.83
C SER A 377 38.30 -24.71 -32.52
N ARG A 378 37.79 -25.95 -32.54
CA ARG A 378 38.56 -27.21 -32.58
C ARG A 378 37.85 -28.13 -33.56
N LEU A 379 38.59 -28.80 -34.43
CA LEU A 379 38.09 -29.87 -35.29
C LEU A 379 38.87 -31.14 -34.95
N TRP A 380 38.21 -32.29 -34.99
CA TRP A 380 38.86 -33.59 -34.86
C TRP A 380 38.94 -34.21 -36.24
N ALA A 381 40.09 -34.79 -36.57
CA ALA A 381 40.29 -35.52 -37.80
C ALA A 381 40.31 -37.01 -37.48
N THR A 382 39.35 -37.75 -38.00
CA THR A 382 39.31 -39.21 -37.91
C THR A 382 39.93 -39.75 -39.18
N VAL A 383 41.14 -40.30 -39.07
CA VAL A 383 41.89 -40.87 -40.19
C VAL A 383 41.98 -42.37 -39.99
N GLY A 384 41.42 -43.15 -40.91
CA GLY A 384 41.62 -44.58 -40.94
C GLY A 384 43.04 -44.87 -41.41
N VAL A 385 43.88 -45.38 -40.50
CA VAL A 385 45.23 -45.81 -40.84
C VAL A 385 45.14 -47.24 -41.38
N PRO A 386 45.48 -47.50 -42.66
CA PRO A 386 45.52 -48.85 -43.19
C PRO A 386 46.56 -49.68 -42.44
N GLU A 387 46.20 -50.89 -42.02
CA GLU A 387 47.18 -51.87 -41.55
C GLU A 387 47.75 -52.60 -42.77
N ASP A 388 48.84 -52.10 -43.36
CA ASP A 388 49.55 -52.84 -44.40
C ASP A 388 50.58 -53.79 -43.73
N THR A 389 50.36 -55.09 -43.90
CA THR A 389 51.32 -56.19 -43.66
C THR A 389 52.50 -56.19 -44.62
#